data_AF-A0A8B7IR37-F1
#
_entry.id   AF-A0A8B7IR37-F1
#
_cell.length_a   1.000
_cell.length_b   1.000
_cell.length_c   1.000
_cell.angle_alpha   90.00
_cell.angle_beta   90.00
_cell.angle_gamma   90.00
#
_symmetry.space_group_name_H-M   'P 1'
#
loop_
_entity.id
_entity.type
_entity.pdbx_description
1 polymer ?
#
loop_
_entity_poly.entity_id
_entity_poly.type
_entity_poly.pdbx_seq_one_letter_code
_entity_poly.pdbx_strand_id
1 'polypeptide(L)' 'MNYLLPCAIFTLMGLLFARTMAWTSSGKKHPELVNNLYKKGIIKSQRVFDVLLATDRGHYIKYFPYMDSPQSIVAKF' A
#
# COMPACT_ATOMS: atom_id res chain seq x y z
N MET A 1 -24.68 37.40 -11.74
CA MET A 1 -23.26 36.97 -11.74
C MET A 1 -23.00 36.11 -10.52
N ASN A 2 -23.17 34.77 -10.56
CA ASN A 2 -22.75 33.84 -9.48
C ASN A 2 -22.85 32.37 -9.96
N TYR A 3 -22.08 31.99 -10.99
CA TYR A 3 -21.91 30.57 -11.39
C TYR A 3 -20.49 30.05 -11.13
N LEU A 4 -19.68 30.79 -10.38
CA LEU A 4 -18.28 30.43 -10.07
C LEU A 4 -18.17 29.50 -8.85
N LEU A 5 -19.20 29.44 -8.00
CA LEU A 5 -19.24 28.61 -6.79
C LEU A 5 -19.46 27.09 -7.03
N PRO A 6 -20.31 26.63 -7.97
CA PRO A 6 -20.50 25.19 -8.18
C PRO A 6 -19.26 24.52 -8.81
N CYS A 7 -18.46 25.27 -9.58
CA CYS A 7 -17.25 24.75 -10.21
C CYS A 7 -16.13 24.49 -9.17
N ALA A 8 -16.02 25.36 -8.15
CA ALA A 8 -15.02 25.22 -7.09
C ALA A 8 -15.35 24.08 -6.08
N ILE A 9 -16.62 23.69 -5.94
CA ILE A 9 -17.03 22.61 -5.04
C ILE A 9 -16.69 21.23 -5.64
N PHE A 10 -16.85 21.07 -6.97
CA PHE A 10 -16.51 19.83 -7.66
C PHE A 10 -15.00 19.54 -7.68
N THR A 11 -14.16 20.57 -7.73
CA THR A 11 -12.70 20.39 -7.70
C THR A 11 -12.18 20.02 -6.30
N LEU A 12 -12.84 20.48 -5.23
CA LEU A 12 -12.48 20.15 -3.86
C LEU A 12 -12.90 18.72 -3.44
N MET A 13 -14.01 18.22 -3.98
CA MET A 13 -14.48 16.84 -3.72
C MET A 13 -13.66 15.75 -4.41
N GLY A 14 -12.95 16.06 -5.51
CA GLY A 14 -12.03 15.12 -6.16
C GLY A 14 -10.74 14.89 -5.37
N LEU A 15 -10.30 15.88 -4.59
CA LEU A 15 -9.04 15.84 -3.84
C LEU A 15 -9.11 14.94 -2.58
N LEU A 16 -10.32 14.69 -2.07
CA LEU A 16 -10.53 13.94 -0.82
C LEU A 16 -10.63 12.42 -1.00
N PHE A 17 -10.86 11.92 -2.22
CA PHE A 17 -11.08 10.49 -2.46
C PHE A 17 -9.78 9.69 -2.78
N ALA A 18 -8.63 10.35 -2.88
CA ALA A 18 -7.39 9.72 -3.35
C ALA A 18 -6.53 9.06 -2.25
N ARG A 19 -7.04 8.89 -1.02
CA ARG A 19 -6.32 8.11 0.01
C ARG A 19 -6.46 6.62 -0.27
N THR A 20 -5.66 6.12 -1.20
CA THR A 20 -5.51 4.66 -1.40
C THR A 20 -5.04 4.04 -0.09
N MET A 21 -5.90 3.23 0.50
CA MET A 21 -5.66 2.67 1.82
C MET A 21 -4.53 1.63 1.78
N ALA A 22 -3.75 1.53 2.86
CA ALA A 22 -2.62 0.61 2.98
C ALA A 22 -2.97 -0.84 2.60
N TRP A 23 -4.09 -1.37 3.11
CA TRP A 23 -4.55 -2.76 2.94
C TRP A 23 -4.67 -3.24 1.48
N THR A 24 -4.82 -2.36 0.49
CA THR A 24 -4.79 -2.75 -0.93
C THR A 24 -3.37 -2.93 -1.49
N SER A 25 -2.33 -2.94 -0.63
CA SER A 25 -0.92 -3.01 -1.06
C SER A 25 -0.43 -4.44 -1.28
N SER A 26 -1.25 -5.42 -0.91
CA SER A 26 -1.04 -6.85 -1.18
C SER A 26 -0.70 -7.11 -2.66
N GLY A 27 0.15 -8.10 -2.91
CA GLY A 27 0.57 -8.51 -4.26
C GLY A 27 0.65 -10.03 -4.40
N LYS A 28 0.92 -10.52 -5.62
CA LYS A 28 1.18 -11.94 -5.87
C LYS A 28 2.65 -12.31 -5.70
N LYS A 29 3.55 -11.32 -5.72
CA LYS A 29 5.00 -11.48 -5.61
C LYS A 29 5.56 -10.49 -4.59
N HIS A 30 6.71 -10.83 -3.98
CA HIS A 30 7.44 -9.95 -3.06
C HIS A 30 7.69 -8.52 -3.58
N PRO A 31 8.29 -8.32 -4.78
CA PRO A 31 8.55 -6.97 -5.29
C PRO A 31 7.27 -6.16 -5.55
N GLU A 32 6.15 -6.83 -5.84
CA GLU A 32 4.87 -6.16 -6.06
C GLU A 32 4.32 -5.56 -4.77
N LEU A 33 4.36 -6.33 -3.67
CA LEU A 33 4.00 -5.85 -2.33
C LEU A 33 4.84 -4.63 -1.94
N VAL A 34 6.18 -4.74 -2.03
CA VAL A 34 7.10 -3.67 -1.61
C VAL A 34 6.89 -2.40 -2.47
N ASN A 35 6.69 -2.55 -3.77
CA ASN A 35 6.42 -1.42 -4.67
C ASN A 35 5.07 -0.74 -4.37
N ASN A 36 4.04 -1.52 -4.05
CA ASN A 36 2.74 -0.97 -3.67
C ASN A 36 2.80 -0.20 -2.34
N LEU A 37 3.57 -0.69 -1.37
CA LEU A 37 3.83 0.01 -0.10
C LEU A 37 4.58 1.34 -0.32
N TYR A 38 5.52 1.38 -1.25
CA TYR A 38 6.23 2.59 -1.64
C TYR A 38 5.33 3.60 -2.34
N LYS A 39 4.56 3.17 -3.35
CA LYS A 39 3.62 4.04 -4.09
C LYS A 39 2.57 4.70 -3.20
N LYS A 40 2.17 4.03 -2.12
CA LYS A 40 1.21 4.55 -1.13
C LYS A 40 1.84 5.43 -0.05
N GLY A 41 3.16 5.63 -0.08
CA GLY A 41 3.88 6.47 0.87
C GLY A 41 4.02 5.87 2.27
N ILE A 42 3.83 4.55 2.41
CA ILE A 42 4.11 3.83 3.67
C ILE A 42 5.61 3.71 3.84
N ILE A 43 6.29 3.25 2.79
CA ILE A 43 7.75 3.30 2.71
C ILE A 43 8.14 4.66 2.12
N LYS A 44 8.86 5.48 2.90
CA LYS A 44 9.24 6.85 2.52
C LYS A 44 10.71 7.00 2.17
N SER A 45 11.56 6.11 2.70
CA SER A 45 13.00 6.17 2.52
C SER A 45 13.45 5.15 1.48
N GLN A 46 14.31 5.56 0.56
CA GLN A 46 14.89 4.68 -0.45
C GLN A 46 15.66 3.52 0.19
N ARG A 47 16.44 3.81 1.25
CA ARG A 47 17.16 2.76 2.00
C ARG A 47 16.22 1.68 2.54
N VAL A 48 15.07 2.07 3.06
CA VAL A 48 14.09 1.12 3.61
C VAL A 48 13.46 0.30 2.49
N PHE A 49 13.17 0.93 1.34
CA PHE A 49 12.68 0.22 0.15
C PHE A 49 13.68 -0.84 -0.32
N ASP A 50 14.96 -0.49 -0.46
CA ASP A 50 15.99 -1.41 -0.96
C ASP A 50 16.19 -2.62 -0.03
N VAL A 51 16.20 -2.38 1.30
CA VAL A 51 16.32 -3.44 2.30
C VAL A 51 15.11 -4.37 2.29
N LEU A 52 13.90 -3.82 2.23
CA LEU A 52 12.67 -4.61 2.14
C LEU A 52 12.59 -5.39 0.83
N LEU A 53 13.08 -4.82 -0.28
CA LEU A 53 13.12 -5.50 -1.56
C LEU A 53 14.10 -6.69 -1.55
N ALA A 54 15.26 -6.56 -0.89
CA ALA A 54 16.25 -7.61 -0.75
C ALA A 54 15.82 -8.76 0.19
N THR A 55 14.91 -8.49 1.13
CA THR A 55 14.50 -9.46 2.16
C THR A 55 13.16 -10.07 1.79
N ASP A 56 13.16 -11.22 1.11
CA ASP A 56 11.92 -11.89 0.67
C ASP A 56 11.11 -12.42 1.86
N ARG A 57 9.87 -11.92 1.99
CA ARG A 57 8.93 -12.34 3.03
C ARG A 57 8.48 -13.81 2.89
N GLY A 58 8.57 -14.37 1.69
CA GLY A 58 8.24 -15.77 1.41
C GLY A 58 9.11 -16.79 2.14
N HIS A 59 10.30 -16.39 2.60
CA HIS A 59 11.18 -17.27 3.37
C HIS A 59 10.74 -17.46 4.82
N TYR A 60 9.90 -16.56 5.35
CA TYR A 60 9.54 -16.53 6.77
C TYR A 60 8.11 -17.01 7.04
N ILE A 61 7.24 -17.02 6.02
CA ILE A 61 5.81 -17.27 6.16
C ILE A 61 5.32 -18.25 5.09
N LYS A 62 4.57 -19.26 5.51
CA LYS A 62 4.00 -20.29 4.61
C LYS A 62 2.71 -19.85 3.91
N TYR A 63 1.87 -19.08 4.58
CA TYR A 63 0.52 -18.73 4.11
C TYR A 63 0.42 -17.23 3.81
N PHE A 64 -0.10 -16.91 2.62
CA PHE A 64 -0.33 -15.53 2.17
C PHE A 64 0.88 -14.58 2.41
N PRO A 65 2.10 -14.93 1.96
CA PRO A 65 3.32 -14.20 2.32
C PRO A 65 3.35 -12.75 1.84
N TYR A 66 2.63 -12.43 0.76
CA TYR A 66 2.64 -11.10 0.14
C TYR A 66 1.37 -10.30 0.38
N MET A 67 0.59 -10.70 1.39
CA MET A 67 -0.58 -9.96 1.85
C MET A 67 -0.16 -8.92 2.89
N ASP A 68 -0.66 -7.69 2.74
CA ASP A 68 -0.41 -6.58 3.67
C ASP A 68 -1.31 -6.68 4.91
N SER A 69 -1.11 -7.77 5.65
CA SER A 69 -1.79 -8.09 6.90
C SER A 69 -0.92 -9.01 7.77
N PRO A 70 -1.22 -9.10 9.07
CA PRO A 70 -0.58 -10.07 9.96
C PRO A 70 -0.80 -11.51 9.45
N GLN A 71 0.25 -12.32 9.53
CA GLN A 71 0.21 -13.75 9.18
C GLN A 71 0.62 -14.58 10.38
N SER A 72 -0.02 -15.73 10.57
CA SER A 72 0.38 -16.69 11.61
C SER A 72 1.67 -17.39 11.20
N ILE A 73 2.66 -17.39 12.09
CA ILE A 73 3.97 -18.04 11.87
C ILE A 73 3.88 -19.54 12.18
N VAL A 74 3.17 -19.89 13.25
CA VAL A 74 2.91 -21.28 13.64
C VAL A 74 1.64 -21.75 12.93
N ALA A 75 1.70 -22.93 12.31
CA ALA A 75 0.51 -23.57 11.76
C ALA A 75 -0.48 -23.76 12.91
N LYS A 76 -1.71 -23.27 12.73
CA LYS A 76 -2.82 -23.48 13.67
C LYS A 76 -2.86 -24.95 14.07
N PHE A 77 -2.65 -25.23 15.35
CA PHE A 77 -3.14 -26.45 15.99
C PHE A 77 -4.64 -26.31 16.18
#